data_AF-A0A5B9DBP1-F1
#
_entry.id   AF-A0A5B9DBP1-F1
#
_cell.length_a   1.000
_cell.length_b   1.000
_cell.length_c   1.000
_cell.angle_alpha   90.00
_cell.angle_beta   90.00
_cell.angle_gamma   90.00
#
_symmetry.space_group_name_H-M   'P 1'
#
loop_
_entity.id
_entity.type
_entity.pdbx_description
1 polymer ?
#
loop_
_entity_poly.entity_id
_entity_poly.type
_entity_poly.pdbx_seq_one_letter_code
_entity_poly.pdbx_strand_id
1 'polypeptide(L)'
;MPVKKHAKGESFSKELEKFGRYIVGVSLESLKTVGKYDALNRTNEFYFRVNSSDVFRTRVPNKGNIELRENQSFLSKSDKLTLWSEFVKFKKEEEKVIEVEIQLREEDPGLDKVLAKKKYKIKCPTATKYEILQSKDGKTKAKLKIFAKKTLY
;
A
#
# COMPACT_ATOMS: atom_id res chain seq x y z
N MET A 1 -2.86 32.17 30.10
CA MET A 1 -2.75 32.05 28.63
C MET A 1 -1.41 31.41 28.29
N PRO A 2 -1.33 30.31 27.53
CA PRO A 2 -0.05 29.68 27.24
C PRO A 2 0.72 30.51 26.20
N VAL A 3 1.91 30.96 26.56
CA VAL A 3 2.81 31.71 25.70
C VAL A 3 3.42 30.76 24.66
N LYS A 4 3.04 30.91 23.39
CA LYS A 4 3.68 30.23 22.27
C LYS A 4 5.09 30.81 22.06
N LYS A 5 6.10 30.13 22.59
CA LYS A 5 7.51 30.41 22.29
C LYS A 5 7.84 29.83 20.91
N HIS A 6 7.95 30.69 19.90
CA HIS A 6 8.45 30.35 18.58
C HIS A 6 9.82 31.00 18.37
N ALA A 7 10.74 30.31 17.69
CA ALA A 7 12.06 30.86 17.39
C ALA A 7 11.94 31.95 16.30
N LYS A 8 12.71 33.03 16.43
CA LYS A 8 12.72 34.15 15.48
C LYS A 8 13.19 33.64 14.10
N GLY A 9 12.26 33.43 13.17
CA GLY A 9 12.54 32.93 11.81
C GLY A 9 11.76 31.67 11.39
N GLU A 10 10.90 31.09 12.23
CA GLU A 10 10.06 29.95 11.82
C GLU A 10 9.05 30.34 10.71
N SER A 11 9.32 29.94 9.46
CA SER A 11 8.40 30.08 8.31
C SER A 11 7.43 28.91 8.15
N PHE A 12 7.59 27.84 8.94
CA PHE A 12 6.82 26.60 8.84
C PHE A 12 5.31 26.81 8.89
N SER A 13 4.84 27.72 9.75
CA SER A 13 3.42 28.05 9.89
C SER A 13 2.83 28.65 8.59
N LYS A 14 3.57 29.54 7.93
CA LYS A 14 3.14 30.23 6.70
C LYS A 14 3.20 29.33 5.47
N GLU A 15 4.07 28.32 5.44
CA GLU A 15 4.13 27.33 4.36
C GLU A 15 3.01 26.29 4.47
N LEU A 16 2.69 25.82 5.69
CA LEU A 16 1.57 24.90 5.95
C LEU A 16 0.20 25.52 5.65
N GLU A 17 0.07 26.83 5.80
CA GLU A 17 -1.12 27.58 5.40
C GLU A 17 -1.30 27.64 3.87
N LYS A 18 -0.21 27.60 3.11
CA LYS A 18 -0.22 27.65 1.63
C LYS A 18 -0.27 26.26 0.97
N PHE A 19 0.34 25.26 1.59
CA PHE A 19 0.43 23.89 1.06
C PHE A 19 -0.03 22.87 2.11
N GLY A 20 -0.98 22.02 1.74
CA GLY A 20 -1.34 20.89 2.57
C GLY A 20 -0.31 19.76 2.42
N ARG A 21 0.09 19.15 3.53
CA ARG A 21 0.89 17.92 3.53
C ARG A 21 -0.02 16.73 3.67
N TYR A 22 0.23 15.68 2.89
CA TYR A 22 -0.58 14.48 2.88
C TYR A 22 0.32 13.25 2.89
N ILE A 23 -0.06 12.24 3.66
CA ILE A 23 0.47 10.90 3.51
C ILE A 23 -0.46 10.12 2.59
N VAL A 24 0.10 9.62 1.49
CA VAL A 24 -0.62 8.84 0.49
C VAL A 24 -0.02 7.45 0.49
N GLY A 25 -0.85 6.42 0.37
CA GLY A 25 -0.33 5.06 0.42
C GLY A 25 -1.34 3.98 0.05
N VAL A 26 -0.80 2.77 -0.03
CA VAL A 26 -1.56 1.53 -0.19
C VAL A 26 -1.13 0.54 0.88
N SER A 27 -2.11 -0.01 1.60
CA SER A 27 -1.91 -1.05 2.62
C SER A 27 -2.67 -2.31 2.27
N LEU A 28 -2.16 -3.47 2.72
CA LEU A 28 -2.88 -4.73 2.66
C LEU A 28 -3.83 -4.82 3.85
N GLU A 29 -5.13 -5.01 3.58
CA GLU A 29 -6.13 -5.30 4.61
C GLU A 29 -6.23 -6.80 4.85
N SER A 30 -6.35 -7.56 3.77
CA SER A 30 -6.41 -9.01 3.84
C SER A 30 -5.90 -9.68 2.57
N LEU A 31 -5.40 -10.91 2.71
CA LEU A 31 -5.06 -11.81 1.62
C LEU A 31 -5.74 -13.15 1.89
N LYS A 32 -6.45 -13.69 0.90
CA LYS A 32 -7.13 -14.97 0.99
C LYS A 32 -6.84 -15.82 -0.24
N THR A 33 -6.61 -17.09 -0.01
CA THR A 33 -6.54 -18.13 -1.04
C THR A 33 -7.73 -19.08 -0.89
N VAL A 34 -8.33 -19.48 -2.01
CA VAL A 34 -9.52 -20.36 -2.07
C VAL A 34 -9.22 -21.56 -2.96
N GLY A 35 -9.45 -22.75 -2.42
CA GLY A 35 -9.37 -24.03 -3.13
C GLY A 35 -7.99 -24.70 -3.11
N LYS A 36 -7.98 -26.01 -3.38
CA LYS A 36 -6.77 -26.86 -3.43
C LYS A 36 -5.78 -26.31 -4.44
N TYR A 37 -4.67 -25.81 -3.94
CA TYR A 37 -3.57 -25.33 -4.78
C TYR A 37 -2.60 -26.45 -5.12
N ASP A 38 -2.42 -27.41 -4.20
CA ASP A 38 -1.61 -28.62 -4.39
C ASP A 38 -2.28 -29.83 -3.70
N ALA A 39 -2.18 -31.02 -4.29
CA ALA A 39 -2.67 -32.27 -3.73
C ALA A 39 -1.97 -32.63 -2.39
N LEU A 40 -0.82 -32.01 -2.14
CA LEU A 40 0.01 -32.20 -0.94
C LEU A 40 -0.24 -31.19 0.18
N ASN A 41 -1.25 -30.31 0.06
CA ASN A 41 -1.66 -29.37 1.12
C ASN A 41 -0.51 -28.47 1.65
N ARG A 42 0.40 -28.08 0.75
CA ARG A 42 1.56 -27.23 1.06
C ARG A 42 1.13 -25.82 1.45
N THR A 43 1.93 -25.19 2.30
CA THR A 43 1.78 -23.76 2.62
C THR A 43 2.28 -22.94 1.44
N ASN A 44 1.47 -22.02 0.94
CA ASN A 44 1.87 -21.12 -0.13
C ASN A 44 2.52 -19.86 0.48
N GLU A 45 3.55 -19.36 -0.18
CA GLU A 45 4.31 -18.18 0.24
C GLU A 45 4.02 -17.01 -0.70
N PHE A 46 3.48 -15.92 -0.16
CA PHE A 46 3.11 -14.74 -0.94
C PHE A 46 3.94 -13.52 -0.57
N TYR A 47 4.19 -12.68 -1.57
CA TYR A 47 4.72 -11.35 -1.37
C TYR A 47 4.18 -10.37 -2.42
N PHE A 48 4.30 -9.09 -2.11
CA PHE A 48 3.93 -7.99 -2.99
C PHE A 48 5.18 -7.31 -3.51
N ARG A 49 5.18 -7.01 -4.80
CA ARG A 49 6.15 -6.11 -5.42
C ARG A 49 5.45 -4.82 -5.79
N VAL A 50 5.95 -3.71 -5.28
CA VAL A 50 5.43 -2.38 -5.59
C VAL A 50 6.44 -1.63 -6.44
N ASN A 51 5.98 -1.08 -7.57
CA ASN A 51 6.73 -0.16 -8.39
C ASN A 51 6.00 1.20 -8.37
N SER A 52 6.58 2.21 -7.74
CA SER A 52 6.14 3.61 -7.90
C SER A 52 7.03 4.32 -8.92
N SER A 53 6.65 5.52 -9.37
CA SER A 53 7.37 6.29 -10.39
C SER A 53 8.89 6.31 -10.15
N ASP A 54 9.60 5.66 -11.08
CA ASP A 54 11.04 5.49 -11.35
C ASP A 54 12.07 5.21 -10.23
N VAL A 55 11.79 5.48 -8.96
CA VAL A 55 12.84 5.47 -7.92
C VAL A 55 12.68 4.37 -6.87
N PHE A 56 11.46 3.89 -6.61
CA PHE A 56 11.22 2.94 -5.53
C PHE A 56 10.56 1.65 -6.01
N ARG A 57 11.34 0.56 -5.94
CA ARG A 57 10.87 -0.81 -6.08
C ARG A 57 11.00 -1.50 -4.74
N THR A 58 9.88 -1.92 -4.15
CA THR A 58 9.88 -2.52 -2.81
C THR A 58 9.20 -3.89 -2.84
N ARG A 59 9.78 -4.84 -2.11
CA ARG A 59 9.17 -6.13 -1.78
C ARG A 59 8.52 -6.03 -0.40
N VAL A 60 7.27 -6.47 -0.27
CA VAL A 60 6.54 -6.49 1.00
C VAL A 60 5.90 -7.86 1.22
N PRO A 61 6.19 -8.55 2.35
CA PRO A 61 7.11 -8.14 3.41
C PRO A 61 8.56 -8.06 2.90
N ASN A 62 9.37 -7.20 3.54
CA ASN A 62 10.77 -6.97 3.19
C ASN A 62 11.69 -8.13 3.66
N LYS A 63 11.24 -8.91 4.65
CA LYS A 63 11.85 -10.14 5.12
C LYS A 63 10.76 -11.21 5.27
N GLY A 64 11.05 -12.43 4.81
CA GLY A 64 10.11 -13.55 4.84
C GLY A 64 8.98 -13.42 3.81
N ASN A 65 7.95 -14.26 3.98
CA ASN A 65 6.77 -14.32 3.13
C ASN A 65 5.48 -14.36 3.95
N ILE A 66 4.35 -14.04 3.31
CA ILE A 66 3.03 -14.29 3.87
C ILE A 66 2.69 -15.74 3.58
N GLU A 67 2.82 -16.57 4.59
CA GLU A 67 2.46 -17.99 4.54
C GLU A 67 0.95 -18.18 4.72
N LEU A 68 0.31 -18.86 3.77
CA LEU A 68 -1.11 -19.20 3.84
C LEU A 68 -1.36 -20.64 3.43
N ARG A 69 -2.14 -21.36 4.25
CA ARG A 69 -2.71 -22.66 3.90
C ARG A 69 -4.02 -22.50 3.12
N GLU A 70 -4.53 -23.61 2.59
CA GLU A 70 -5.81 -23.64 1.88
C GLU A 70 -6.95 -23.05 2.74
N ASN A 71 -7.77 -22.19 2.13
CA ASN A 71 -8.93 -21.54 2.75
C ASN A 71 -8.59 -20.64 3.95
N GLN A 72 -7.31 -20.39 4.20
CA GLN A 72 -6.85 -19.47 5.22
C GLN A 72 -6.93 -18.03 4.70
N SER A 73 -7.23 -17.11 5.61
CA SER A 73 -7.19 -15.67 5.34
C SER A 73 -6.14 -15.03 6.24
N PHE A 74 -5.22 -14.32 5.63
CA PHE A 74 -4.34 -13.38 6.31
C PHE A 74 -5.11 -12.09 6.50
N LEU A 75 -5.19 -11.63 7.74
CA LEU A 75 -5.69 -10.32 8.09
C LEU A 75 -4.51 -9.51 8.60
N SER A 76 -4.26 -8.35 7.99
CA SER A 76 -3.28 -7.42 8.55
C SER A 76 -3.82 -6.96 9.90
N LYS A 77 -3.19 -7.37 11.00
CA LYS A 77 -3.56 -6.89 12.34
C LYS A 77 -3.21 -5.39 12.40
N SER A 78 -4.22 -4.56 12.13
CA SER A 78 -4.18 -3.11 11.93
C SER A 78 -3.38 -2.66 10.68
N ASP A 79 -3.40 -1.36 10.37
CA ASP A 79 -2.78 -0.67 9.22
C ASP A 79 -1.26 -0.93 8.97
N LYS A 80 -0.68 -1.97 9.59
CA LYS A 80 0.75 -2.27 9.71
C LYS A 80 1.39 -2.77 8.42
N LEU A 81 0.69 -3.52 7.57
CA LEU A 81 1.30 -3.94 6.31
C LEU A 81 1.06 -2.90 5.21
N THR A 82 1.77 -1.78 5.34
CA THR A 82 1.85 -0.77 4.28
C THR A 82 2.69 -1.33 3.14
N LEU A 83 2.08 -1.45 1.96
CA LEU A 83 2.77 -1.90 0.76
C LEU A 83 3.64 -0.77 0.19
N TRP A 84 3.12 0.46 0.25
CA TRP A 84 3.80 1.66 -0.20
C TRP A 84 3.16 2.91 0.42
N SER A 85 3.97 3.92 0.72
CA SER A 85 3.50 5.24 1.10
C SER A 85 4.51 6.33 0.75
N GLU A 86 4.02 7.55 0.53
CA GLU A 86 4.81 8.73 0.23
C GLU A 86 4.20 9.97 0.91
N PHE A 87 5.06 10.88 1.35
CA PHE A 87 4.67 12.21 1.80
C PHE A 87 4.62 13.18 0.62
N VAL A 88 3.48 13.81 0.44
CA VAL A 88 3.23 14.66 -0.73
C VAL A 88 2.74 16.02 -0.27
N LYS A 89 3.35 17.08 -0.81
CA LYS A 89 2.95 18.47 -0.60
C LYS A 89 2.24 18.97 -1.85
N PHE A 90 1.06 19.56 -1.71
CA PHE A 90 0.35 20.21 -2.82
C PHE A 90 -0.45 21.42 -2.34
N LYS A 91 -0.69 22.38 -3.24
CA LYS A 91 -1.60 23.50 -2.97
C LYS A 91 -3.04 23.01 -2.92
N LYS A 92 -3.91 23.67 -2.17
CA LYS A 92 -5.30 23.24 -1.96
C LYS A 92 -6.12 23.06 -3.26
N GLU A 93 -5.69 23.69 -4.34
CA GLU A 93 -6.35 23.71 -5.66
C GLU A 93 -5.66 22.81 -6.70
N GLU A 94 -4.58 22.11 -6.36
CA GLU A 94 -3.79 21.30 -7.28
C GLU A 94 -4.15 19.82 -7.16
N GLU A 95 -4.67 19.23 -8.24
CA GLU A 95 -4.84 17.77 -8.33
C GLU A 95 -3.50 17.12 -8.66
N LYS A 96 -2.93 16.38 -7.70
CA LYS A 96 -1.77 15.51 -7.98
C LYS A 96 -2.24 14.08 -8.19
N VAL A 97 -1.82 13.48 -9.30
CA VAL A 97 -2.05 12.06 -9.61
C VAL A 97 -0.76 11.30 -9.36
N ILE A 98 -0.84 10.29 -8.50
CA ILE A 98 0.29 9.39 -8.21
C ILE A 98 -0.04 8.02 -8.78
N GLU A 99 0.87 7.48 -9.57
CA GLU A 99 0.73 6.14 -10.14
C GLU A 99 1.58 5.14 -9.37
N VAL A 100 0.93 4.09 -8.86
CA VAL A 100 1.58 3.01 -8.11
C VAL A 100 1.15 1.68 -8.71
N GLU A 101 2.11 0.86 -9.11
CA GLU A 101 1.86 -0.48 -9.61
C GLU A 101 2.12 -1.51 -8.50
N ILE A 102 1.12 -2.32 -8.20
CA ILE A 102 1.23 -3.40 -7.21
C ILE A 102 1.08 -4.73 -7.92
N GLN A 103 2.01 -5.64 -7.64
CA GLN A 103 2.03 -7.01 -8.12
C GLN A 103 1.93 -7.94 -6.91
N LEU A 104 0.96 -8.85 -6.95
CA LEU A 104 0.89 -9.98 -6.03
C LEU A 104 1.62 -11.16 -6.66
N ARG A 105 2.57 -11.73 -5.92
CA ARG A 105 3.41 -12.84 -6.36
C ARG A 105 3.36 -13.98 -5.36
N GLU A 106 3.57 -15.16 -5.88
CA GLU A 106 3.68 -16.41 -5.13
C GLU A 106 5.07 -16.98 -5.39
N GLU A 107 5.78 -17.26 -4.30
CA GLU A 107 7.10 -17.87 -4.31
C GLU A 107 6.92 -19.38 -4.21
N ASP A 108 7.00 -20.05 -5.36
CA ASP A 108 7.06 -21.51 -5.47
C ASP A 108 8.52 -21.88 -5.83
N PRO A 109 9.11 -22.98 -5.35
CA PRO A 109 10.52 -23.28 -5.61
C PRO A 109 10.85 -23.29 -7.12
N GLY A 110 11.61 -22.28 -7.55
CA GLY A 110 12.01 -22.09 -8.95
C GLY A 110 11.02 -21.32 -9.83
N LEU A 111 9.86 -20.92 -9.32
CA LEU A 111 8.82 -20.20 -10.04
C LEU A 111 8.31 -19.00 -9.22
N ASP A 112 8.75 -17.81 -9.61
CA ASP A 112 8.26 -16.55 -9.03
C ASP A 112 7.06 -16.04 -9.84
N LYS A 113 5.88 -16.62 -9.61
CA LYS A 113 4.70 -16.39 -10.46
C LYS A 113 3.99 -15.08 -10.09
N VAL A 114 3.74 -14.24 -11.10
CA VAL A 114 2.86 -13.07 -10.94
C VAL A 114 1.40 -13.51 -11.00
N LEU A 115 0.70 -13.44 -9.87
CA LEU A 115 -0.71 -13.82 -9.78
C LEU A 115 -1.63 -12.70 -10.26
N ALA A 116 -1.35 -11.48 -9.82
CA ALA A 116 -2.15 -10.31 -10.14
C ALA A 116 -1.27 -9.07 -10.23
N LYS A 117 -1.65 -8.14 -11.09
CA LYS A 117 -0.94 -6.89 -11.33
C LYS A 117 -1.93 -5.79 -11.63
N LYS A 118 -1.85 -4.68 -10.89
CA LYS A 118 -2.72 -3.52 -11.12
C LYS A 118 -1.98 -2.21 -10.88
N LYS A 119 -2.21 -1.25 -11.77
CA LYS A 119 -1.78 0.14 -11.61
C LYS A 119 -2.91 0.93 -10.94
N TYR A 120 -2.58 1.63 -9.87
CA TYR A 120 -3.47 2.48 -9.12
C TYR A 120 -3.12 3.93 -9.39
N LYS A 121 -4.13 4.72 -9.76
CA LYS A 121 -4.01 6.18 -9.89
C LYS A 121 -4.63 6.82 -8.66
N ILE A 122 -3.80 7.31 -7.75
CA ILE A 122 -4.23 7.94 -6.51
C ILE A 122 -4.28 9.45 -6.76
N LYS A 123 -5.49 10.00 -6.86
CA LYS A 123 -5.71 11.44 -6.89
C LYS A 123 -5.60 12.00 -5.47
N CYS A 124 -5.00 13.16 -5.30
CA CYS A 124 -4.92 13.83 -4.01
C CYS A 124 -5.65 15.18 -4.07
N PRO A 125 -6.52 15.52 -3.09
CA PRO A 125 -6.98 14.67 -1.98
C PRO A 125 -8.00 13.62 -2.43
N THR A 126 -8.06 12.45 -1.76
CA THR A 126 -9.07 11.42 -2.03
C THR A 126 -9.46 10.69 -0.74
N ALA A 127 -10.74 10.36 -0.61
CA ALA A 127 -11.23 9.52 0.48
C ALA A 127 -10.60 8.12 0.43
N THR A 128 -10.53 7.45 1.59
CA THR A 128 -10.01 6.07 1.65
C THR A 128 -10.86 5.17 0.75
N LYS A 129 -10.23 4.42 -0.16
CA LYS A 129 -10.87 3.45 -1.06
C LYS A 129 -10.37 2.05 -0.77
N TYR A 130 -11.23 1.06 -0.95
CA TYR A 130 -10.86 -0.34 -0.87
C TYR A 130 -10.97 -0.96 -2.24
N GLU A 131 -9.92 -1.64 -2.69
CA GLU A 131 -9.89 -2.32 -3.97
C GLU A 131 -9.43 -3.77 -3.81
N ILE A 132 -9.96 -4.65 -4.65
CA ILE A 132 -9.59 -6.06 -4.66
C ILE A 132 -8.60 -6.27 -5.81
N LEU A 133 -7.42 -6.79 -5.47
CA LEU A 133 -6.45 -7.33 -6.41
C LEU A 133 -6.65 -8.85 -6.45
N GLN A 134 -7.09 -9.37 -7.59
CA GLN A 134 -7.48 -10.77 -7.75
C GLN A 134 -6.62 -11.46 -8.81
N SER A 135 -6.25 -12.71 -8.56
CA SER A 135 -5.52 -13.56 -9.51
C SER A 135 -6.37 -13.93 -10.73
N LYS A 136 -5.73 -14.28 -11.85
CA LYS A 136 -6.43 -14.65 -13.10
C LYS A 136 -7.38 -15.84 -12.94
N ASP A 137 -7.04 -16.79 -12.08
CA ASP A 137 -7.86 -17.97 -11.76
C ASP A 137 -8.90 -17.70 -10.65
N GLY A 138 -8.91 -16.50 -10.07
CA GLY A 138 -9.83 -16.07 -9.02
C GLY A 138 -9.64 -16.74 -7.66
N LYS A 139 -8.64 -17.61 -7.51
CA LYS A 139 -8.35 -18.34 -6.27
C LYS A 139 -7.73 -17.46 -5.20
N THR A 140 -6.91 -16.47 -5.59
CA THR A 140 -6.20 -15.60 -4.66
C THR A 140 -6.73 -14.17 -4.76
N LYS A 141 -7.12 -13.59 -3.62
CA LYS A 141 -7.68 -12.25 -3.52
C LYS A 141 -6.98 -11.47 -2.41
N ALA A 142 -6.45 -10.31 -2.76
CA ALA A 142 -5.92 -9.33 -1.81
C ALA A 142 -6.83 -8.11 -1.75
N LYS A 143 -7.31 -7.75 -0.56
CA LYS A 143 -8.01 -6.50 -0.32
C LYS A 143 -6.99 -5.43 0.04
N LEU A 144 -6.91 -4.39 -0.77
CA LEU A 144 -6.01 -3.26 -0.59
C LEU A 144 -6.79 -2.03 -0.14
N LYS A 145 -6.20 -1.25 0.75
CA LYS A 145 -6.68 0.04 1.22
C LYS A 145 -5.81 1.14 0.63
N ILE A 146 -6.41 1.98 -0.19
CA ILE A 146 -5.79 3.15 -0.79
C ILE A 146 -6.22 4.35 0.02
N PHE A 147 -5.26 5.14 0.52
CA PHE A 147 -5.56 6.28 1.38
C PHE A 147 -4.73 7.50 1.01
N ALA A 148 -5.32 8.68 1.23
CA ALA A 148 -4.64 9.97 1.19
C ALA A 148 -5.12 10.78 2.40
N LYS A 149 -4.32 10.84 3.46
CA LYS A 149 -4.68 11.51 4.72
C LYS A 149 -3.85 12.79 4.88
N LYS A 150 -4.50 13.89 5.29
CA LYS A 150 -3.77 15.12 5.64
C LYS A 150 -2.89 14.84 6.87
N THR A 151 -1.65 15.32 6.83
CA THR A 151 -0.67 15.18 7.90
C THR A 151 -0.09 16.55 8.28
N LEU A 152 0.39 16.67 9.52
CA LEU A 152 1.12 17.85 10.01
C LEU A 152 2.64 17.64 10.01
N TYR A 153 3.09 16.42 9.75
CA TYR A 153 4.52 16.04 9.67
C TYR A 153 5.23 16.64 8.45
#